data_AF-A0A7X2XTD4-F1
#
_entry.id   AF-A0A7X2XTD4-F1
#
_cell.length_a   1.000
_cell.length_b   1.000
_cell.length_c   1.000
_cell.angle_alpha   90.00
_cell.angle_beta   90.00
_cell.angle_gamma   90.00
#
_symmetry.space_group_name_H-M   'P 1'
#
loop_
_entity.id
_entity.type
_entity.pdbx_description
1 polymer ?
#
loop_
_entity_poly.entity_id
_entity_poly.type
_entity_poly.pdbx_seq_one_letter_code
_entity_poly.pdbx_strand_id
1 'polypeptide(L)'
;MNLNQFLLRLHLTPGIGIKGRYLVAQWLAANPGRLKGLLPQEISEIAGLTSRTRKLFETSFMSRKVTQELERHEQETKYLTMFDPQYPLMLQESWLPPVVLFYQGNLDLLNADRLLSIVGSRENSQYSQTTLRDILPELIQEKIVIVSGLATGVDSLSHQLTLREGGHTIGVIATGLNLSYPASSQRLQQYMAKHELVLSEYPLDEVGKKYHFVERNRIIAGLSQATVVVQARQKSGSLITANLALQNNREVMAFPGRIDDPLSTGCNQLIQAGAKAVLTAKDILEEYPPRQVV
;
A
#
# COMPACT_ATOMS: atom_id res chain seq x y z
N MET A 1 -19.50 -8.04 19.44
CA MET A 1 -18.54 -7.74 18.36
C MET A 1 -19.23 -6.83 17.35
N ASN A 2 -18.70 -5.63 17.11
CA ASN A 2 -19.18 -4.73 16.06
C ASN A 2 -18.60 -5.15 14.68
N LEU A 3 -18.94 -4.44 13.61
CA LEU A 3 -18.46 -4.75 12.25
C LEU A 3 -16.92 -4.69 12.16
N ASN A 4 -16.30 -3.66 12.71
CA ASN A 4 -14.85 -3.46 12.63
C ASN A 4 -14.10 -4.59 13.34
N GLN A 5 -14.55 -4.96 14.54
CA GLN A 5 -14.01 -6.09 15.28
C GLN A 5 -14.21 -7.43 14.55
N PHE A 6 -15.35 -7.60 13.86
CA PHE A 6 -15.59 -8.80 13.05
C PHE A 6 -14.61 -8.89 11.88
N LEU A 7 -14.40 -7.77 11.16
CA LEU A 7 -13.46 -7.72 10.04
C LEU A 7 -12.02 -7.93 10.50
N LEU A 8 -11.65 -7.37 11.65
CA LEU A 8 -10.34 -7.64 12.26
C LEU A 8 -10.21 -9.13 12.64
N ARG A 9 -11.23 -9.74 13.26
CA ARG A 9 -11.22 -11.18 13.56
C ARG A 9 -11.07 -12.02 12.29
N LEU A 10 -11.83 -11.68 11.24
CA LEU A 10 -11.74 -12.32 9.93
C LEU A 10 -10.33 -12.20 9.35
N HIS A 11 -9.72 -11.03 9.50
CA HIS A 11 -8.37 -10.72 9.03
C HIS A 11 -7.28 -11.52 9.75
N LEU A 12 -7.44 -11.73 11.05
CA LEU A 12 -6.50 -12.47 11.92
C LEU A 12 -6.71 -14.00 11.84
N THR A 13 -7.80 -14.47 11.23
CA THR A 13 -8.10 -15.90 11.17
C THR A 13 -7.30 -16.57 10.04
N PRO A 14 -6.53 -17.64 10.31
CA PRO A 14 -5.82 -18.37 9.27
C PRO A 14 -6.80 -19.14 8.37
N GLY A 15 -6.41 -19.38 7.12
CA GLY A 15 -7.23 -20.13 6.15
C GLY A 15 -8.14 -19.28 5.27
N ILE A 16 -8.13 -17.95 5.42
CA ILE A 16 -8.80 -17.01 4.50
C ILE A 16 -7.78 -16.02 3.92
N GLY A 17 -7.76 -15.89 2.59
CA GLY A 17 -6.87 -14.97 1.88
C GLY A 17 -7.49 -13.58 1.64
N ILE A 18 -6.74 -12.67 0.99
CA ILE A 18 -7.22 -11.31 0.65
C ILE A 18 -8.57 -11.33 -0.10
N LYS A 19 -8.71 -12.20 -1.11
CA LYS A 19 -9.94 -12.31 -1.91
C LYS A 19 -11.12 -12.79 -1.06
N GLY A 20 -10.93 -13.80 -0.23
CA GLY A 20 -11.98 -14.33 0.64
C GLY A 20 -12.46 -13.27 1.64
N ARG A 21 -11.51 -12.55 2.27
CA ARG A 21 -11.83 -11.44 3.17
C ARG A 21 -12.65 -10.36 2.47
N TYR A 22 -12.24 -9.97 1.28
CA TYR A 22 -12.94 -8.98 0.46
C TYR A 22 -14.36 -9.43 0.09
N LEU A 23 -14.55 -10.70 -0.33
CA LEU A 23 -15.87 -11.24 -0.65
C LEU A 23 -16.82 -11.21 0.56
N VAL A 24 -16.32 -11.58 1.75
CA VAL A 24 -17.12 -11.53 2.98
C VAL A 24 -17.49 -10.09 3.34
N ALA A 25 -16.56 -9.15 3.21
CA ALA A 25 -16.85 -7.73 3.44
C ALA A 25 -17.92 -7.21 2.49
N GLN A 26 -17.80 -7.48 1.19
CA GLN A 26 -18.80 -7.10 0.18
C GLN A 26 -20.17 -7.72 0.47
N TRP A 27 -20.20 -9.00 0.87
CA TRP A 27 -21.45 -9.66 1.24
C TRP A 27 -22.10 -9.01 2.47
N LEU A 28 -21.32 -8.63 3.48
CA LEU A 28 -21.83 -7.92 4.66
C LEU A 28 -22.38 -6.54 4.31
N ALA A 29 -21.75 -5.80 3.40
CA ALA A 29 -22.24 -4.52 2.91
C ALA A 29 -23.61 -4.67 2.21
N ALA A 30 -23.80 -5.75 1.43
CA ALA A 30 -25.05 -6.06 0.76
C ALA A 30 -26.13 -6.63 1.70
N ASN A 31 -25.78 -7.07 2.91
CA ASN A 31 -26.67 -7.74 3.86
C ASN A 31 -26.61 -7.07 5.26
N PRO A 32 -26.96 -5.78 5.38
CA PRO A 32 -26.91 -5.05 6.63
C PRO A 32 -27.83 -5.72 7.67
N GLY A 33 -27.26 -6.22 8.76
CA GLY A 33 -27.98 -6.94 9.83
C GLY A 33 -27.62 -8.41 9.97
N ARG A 34 -26.98 -9.03 8.97
CA ARG A 34 -26.55 -10.44 9.03
C ARG A 34 -25.28 -10.71 9.82
N LEU A 35 -24.66 -9.67 10.39
CA LEU A 35 -23.44 -9.82 11.19
C LEU A 35 -23.66 -10.72 12.42
N LYS A 36 -24.80 -10.58 13.11
CA LYS A 36 -25.12 -11.40 14.27
C LYS A 36 -25.54 -12.80 13.82
N GLY A 37 -24.89 -13.82 14.36
CA GLY A 37 -25.23 -15.22 14.10
C GLY A 37 -24.59 -15.82 12.85
N LEU A 38 -23.73 -15.08 12.14
CA LEU A 38 -23.01 -15.60 10.98
C LEU A 38 -22.03 -16.70 11.42
N LEU A 39 -22.27 -17.93 10.96
CA LEU A 39 -21.49 -19.10 11.35
C LEU A 39 -20.20 -19.21 10.53
N PRO A 40 -19.12 -19.81 11.07
CA PRO A 40 -17.88 -20.02 10.31
C PRO A 40 -18.06 -20.75 8.98
N GLN A 41 -19.03 -21.66 8.90
CA GLN A 41 -19.39 -22.40 7.69
C GLN A 41 -20.00 -21.48 6.62
N GLU A 42 -20.92 -20.58 7.01
CA GLU A 42 -21.49 -19.59 6.08
C GLU A 42 -20.39 -18.64 5.58
N ILE A 43 -19.48 -18.21 6.47
CA ILE A 43 -18.34 -17.36 6.09
C ILE A 43 -17.42 -18.09 5.10
N SER A 44 -17.15 -19.38 5.31
CA SER A 44 -16.28 -20.17 4.43
C SER A 44 -16.87 -20.38 3.04
N GLU A 45 -18.21 -20.46 2.95
CA GLU A 45 -18.96 -20.51 1.70
C GLU A 45 -18.92 -19.16 0.97
N ILE A 46 -19.24 -18.06 1.65
CA ILE A 46 -19.20 -16.69 1.10
C ILE A 46 -17.78 -16.36 0.57
N ALA A 47 -16.75 -16.74 1.34
CA ALA A 47 -15.36 -16.52 0.97
C ALA A 47 -14.85 -17.42 -0.17
N GLY A 48 -15.66 -18.41 -0.61
CA GLY A 48 -15.28 -19.36 -1.65
C GLY A 48 -14.09 -20.24 -1.25
N LEU A 49 -13.99 -20.65 0.02
CA LEU A 49 -12.85 -21.43 0.51
C LEU A 49 -12.88 -22.86 -0.02
N THR A 50 -11.71 -23.32 -0.50
CA THR A 50 -11.47 -24.71 -0.88
C THR A 50 -11.58 -25.65 0.33
N SER A 51 -11.82 -26.95 0.11
CA SER A 51 -11.88 -27.96 1.18
C SER A 51 -10.66 -27.95 2.10
N ARG A 52 -9.46 -27.65 1.54
CA ARG A 52 -8.20 -27.58 2.30
C ARG A 52 -8.17 -26.40 3.27
N THR A 53 -8.58 -25.22 2.81
CA THR A 53 -8.50 -23.98 3.60
C THR A 53 -9.72 -23.80 4.51
N ARG A 54 -10.87 -24.34 4.12
CA ARG A 54 -12.13 -24.32 4.87
C ARG A 54 -11.97 -24.90 6.28
N LYS A 55 -11.42 -26.11 6.40
CA LYS A 55 -11.25 -26.76 7.71
C LYS A 55 -10.35 -25.95 8.65
N LEU A 56 -9.28 -25.36 8.11
CA LEU A 56 -8.38 -24.51 8.91
C LEU A 56 -9.11 -23.26 9.39
N PHE A 57 -9.86 -22.60 8.50
CA PHE A 57 -10.62 -21.40 8.84
C PHE A 57 -11.70 -21.69 9.89
N GLU A 58 -12.55 -22.68 9.67
CA GLU A 58 -13.70 -22.97 10.55
C GLU A 58 -13.27 -23.34 11.96
N THR A 59 -12.19 -24.13 12.10
CA THR A 59 -11.64 -24.49 13.41
C THR A 59 -10.92 -23.31 14.10
N SER A 60 -10.33 -22.40 13.32
CA SER A 60 -9.55 -21.28 13.86
C SER A 60 -10.40 -20.06 14.19
N PHE A 61 -11.45 -19.77 13.42
CA PHE A 61 -12.29 -18.58 13.59
C PHE A 61 -12.91 -18.54 15.00
N MET A 62 -13.35 -19.70 15.51
CA MET A 62 -13.81 -19.98 16.89
C MET A 62 -12.74 -19.95 17.99
N SER A 63 -11.47 -20.04 17.62
CA SER A 63 -10.44 -20.45 18.58
C SER A 63 -10.10 -19.38 19.61
N ARG A 64 -9.69 -19.82 20.80
CA ARG A 64 -9.14 -18.95 21.85
C ARG A 64 -7.93 -18.16 21.34
N LYS A 65 -7.11 -18.75 20.48
CA LYS A 65 -5.94 -18.10 19.88
C LYS A 65 -6.35 -16.85 19.08
N VAL A 66 -7.32 -16.97 18.17
CA VAL A 66 -7.80 -15.82 17.38
C VAL A 66 -8.47 -14.77 18.27
N THR A 67 -9.17 -15.18 19.33
CA THR A 67 -9.72 -14.23 20.32
C THR A 67 -8.62 -13.45 21.04
N GLN A 68 -7.54 -14.11 21.47
CA GLN A 68 -6.40 -13.44 22.11
C GLN A 68 -5.68 -12.50 21.14
N GLU A 69 -5.49 -12.89 19.87
CA GLU A 69 -4.92 -12.00 18.86
C GLU A 69 -5.80 -10.78 18.59
N LEU A 70 -7.13 -10.94 18.55
CA LEU A 70 -8.07 -9.83 18.42
C LEU A 70 -7.93 -8.85 19.58
N GLU A 71 -7.99 -9.34 20.82
CA GLU A 71 -7.85 -8.52 22.04
C GLU A 71 -6.52 -7.77 22.05
N ARG A 72 -5.42 -8.45 21.68
CA ARG A 72 -4.09 -7.83 21.57
C ARG A 72 -4.07 -6.70 20.53
N HIS A 73 -4.60 -6.92 19.33
CA HIS A 73 -4.61 -5.89 18.28
C HIS A 73 -5.48 -4.69 18.67
N GLU A 74 -6.61 -4.91 19.37
CA GLU A 74 -7.43 -3.82 19.88
C GLU A 74 -6.73 -2.96 20.95
N GLN A 75 -5.75 -3.53 21.66
CA GLN A 75 -4.98 -2.84 22.70
C GLN A 75 -3.68 -2.20 22.17
N GLU A 76 -2.98 -2.87 21.25
CA GLU A 76 -1.62 -2.51 20.83
C GLU A 76 -1.56 -1.81 19.47
N THR A 77 -2.61 -1.88 18.65
CA THR A 77 -2.60 -1.35 17.29
C THR A 77 -3.77 -0.44 16.98
N LYS A 78 -3.54 0.51 16.08
CA LYS A 78 -4.62 1.23 15.42
C LYS A 78 -4.86 0.61 14.05
N TYR A 79 -6.12 0.53 13.66
CA TYR A 79 -6.51 0.01 12.37
C TYR A 79 -7.70 0.79 11.79
N LEU A 80 -7.80 0.77 10.47
CA LEU A 80 -8.95 1.17 9.69
C LEU A 80 -9.53 -0.05 9.00
N THR A 81 -10.83 -0.03 8.78
CA THR A 81 -11.55 -0.99 7.95
C THR A 81 -12.07 -0.29 6.70
N MET A 82 -12.34 -1.05 5.65
CA MET A 82 -12.86 -0.51 4.38
C MET A 82 -14.25 0.16 4.47
N PHE A 83 -14.89 0.14 5.66
CA PHE A 83 -16.16 0.81 5.93
C PHE A 83 -16.01 2.04 6.83
N ASP A 84 -14.80 2.32 7.32
CA ASP A 84 -14.57 3.53 8.12
C ASP A 84 -14.57 4.76 7.21
N PRO A 85 -15.15 5.91 7.65
CA PRO A 85 -15.19 7.13 6.84
C PRO A 85 -13.82 7.69 6.46
N GLN A 86 -12.79 7.38 7.24
CA GLN A 86 -11.40 7.79 6.98
C GLN A 86 -10.69 6.88 5.98
N TYR A 87 -11.32 5.80 5.52
CA TYR A 87 -10.73 4.90 4.54
C TYR A 87 -10.67 5.58 3.17
N PRO A 88 -9.51 5.61 2.48
CA PRO A 88 -9.37 6.36 1.24
C PRO A 88 -10.25 5.79 0.12
N LEU A 89 -11.12 6.63 -0.46
CA LEU A 89 -12.03 6.22 -1.54
C LEU A 89 -11.28 5.58 -2.73
N MET A 90 -10.17 6.18 -3.14
CA MET A 90 -9.35 5.63 -4.23
C MET A 90 -8.79 4.24 -3.95
N LEU A 91 -8.42 3.99 -2.69
CA LEU A 91 -7.97 2.67 -2.28
C LEU A 91 -9.16 1.71 -2.30
N GLN A 92 -10.33 2.14 -1.84
CA GLN A 92 -11.56 1.33 -1.83
C GLN A 92 -11.99 0.90 -3.24
N GLU A 93 -11.82 1.76 -4.23
CA GLU A 93 -12.11 1.51 -5.65
C GLU A 93 -11.05 0.66 -6.36
N SER A 94 -9.88 0.47 -5.74
CA SER A 94 -8.78 -0.29 -6.32
C SER A 94 -9.06 -1.79 -6.38
N TRP A 95 -8.26 -2.54 -7.15
CA TRP A 95 -8.38 -3.99 -7.19
C TRP A 95 -8.04 -4.65 -5.84
N LEU A 96 -9.02 -5.34 -5.26
CA LEU A 96 -8.93 -6.03 -3.95
C LEU A 96 -8.38 -5.11 -2.85
N PRO A 97 -9.14 -4.08 -2.42
CA PRO A 97 -8.72 -3.19 -1.34
C PRO A 97 -8.48 -3.97 -0.04
N PRO A 98 -7.51 -3.56 0.80
CA PRO A 98 -7.33 -4.20 2.10
C PRO A 98 -8.57 -3.98 2.98
N VAL A 99 -9.19 -5.08 3.43
CA VAL A 99 -10.38 -5.01 4.29
C VAL A 99 -10.06 -4.37 5.65
N VAL A 100 -8.86 -4.63 6.15
CA VAL A 100 -8.29 -4.04 7.37
C VAL A 100 -6.90 -3.51 7.04
N LEU A 101 -6.61 -2.30 7.49
CA LEU A 101 -5.32 -1.63 7.34
C LEU A 101 -4.85 -1.12 8.70
N PHE A 102 -3.77 -1.69 9.21
CA PHE A 102 -3.11 -1.22 10.42
C PHE A 102 -2.29 0.04 10.11
N TYR A 103 -2.18 0.93 11.08
CA TYR A 103 -1.37 2.14 10.90
C TYR A 103 -0.67 2.63 12.18
N GLN A 104 0.38 3.41 11.97
CA GLN A 104 1.04 4.25 12.98
C GLN A 104 1.28 5.64 12.40
N GLY A 105 1.05 6.67 13.21
CA GLY A 105 1.25 8.07 12.83
C GLY A 105 -0.04 8.81 12.49
N ASN A 106 0.06 9.81 11.61
CA ASN A 106 -1.00 10.75 11.29
C ASN A 106 -1.87 10.27 10.12
N LEU A 107 -3.11 9.83 10.41
CA LEU A 107 -4.07 9.42 9.38
C LEU A 107 -4.51 10.56 8.46
N ASP A 108 -4.41 11.82 8.88
CA ASP A 108 -4.91 12.95 8.09
C ASP A 108 -4.14 13.10 6.76
N LEU A 109 -2.94 12.52 6.64
CA LEU A 109 -2.19 12.45 5.38
C LEU A 109 -2.94 11.71 4.27
N LEU A 110 -3.88 10.81 4.62
CA LEU A 110 -4.73 10.12 3.65
C LEU A 110 -5.74 11.06 2.98
N ASN A 111 -6.05 12.20 3.59
CA ASN A 111 -6.98 13.20 3.08
C ASN A 111 -6.29 14.26 2.20
N ALA A 112 -4.99 14.12 1.95
CA ALA A 112 -4.29 15.05 1.08
C ALA A 112 -4.91 15.07 -0.33
N ASP A 113 -4.96 16.25 -0.94
CA ASP A 113 -5.50 16.43 -2.29
C ASP A 113 -4.73 15.58 -3.32
N ARG A 114 -3.42 15.40 -3.05
CA ARG A 114 -2.46 14.78 -3.96
C ARG A 114 -1.54 13.79 -3.28
N LEU A 115 -1.66 12.51 -3.66
CA LEU A 115 -0.82 11.40 -3.24
C LEU A 115 -0.09 10.83 -4.46
N LEU A 116 1.22 11.04 -4.52
CA LEU A 116 2.06 10.55 -5.61
C LEU A 116 2.86 9.33 -5.16
N SER A 117 2.68 8.20 -5.85
CA SER A 117 3.52 7.03 -5.61
C SER A 117 4.86 7.19 -6.33
N ILE A 118 5.96 7.09 -5.59
CA ILE A 118 7.30 7.01 -6.19
C ILE A 118 7.88 5.63 -5.90
N VAL A 119 8.18 4.88 -6.96
CA VAL A 119 8.73 3.53 -6.88
C VAL A 119 9.93 3.36 -7.79
N GLY A 120 10.80 2.41 -7.48
CA GLY A 120 11.91 2.12 -8.36
C GLY A 120 12.86 1.07 -7.85
N SER A 121 14.10 1.13 -8.34
CA SER A 121 15.12 0.14 -8.07
C SER A 121 15.44 0.07 -6.58
N ARG A 122 15.78 -1.14 -6.12
CA ARG A 122 16.33 -1.36 -4.78
C ARG A 122 17.78 -0.91 -4.65
N GLU A 123 18.40 -0.52 -5.77
CA GLU A 123 19.76 0.00 -5.86
C GLU A 123 19.76 1.53 -5.73
N ASN A 124 20.67 2.04 -4.90
CA ASN A 124 20.82 3.49 -4.69
C ASN A 124 21.81 4.08 -5.70
N SER A 125 21.42 4.13 -6.98
CA SER A 125 22.28 4.66 -8.05
C SER A 125 22.44 6.18 -7.98
N GLN A 126 23.52 6.70 -8.57
CA GLN A 126 23.71 8.15 -8.69
C GLN A 126 22.60 8.82 -9.51
N TYR A 127 22.06 8.10 -10.51
CA TYR A 127 20.95 8.58 -11.32
C TYR A 127 19.71 8.81 -10.45
N SER A 128 19.26 7.78 -9.69
CA SER A 128 18.10 7.90 -8.80
C SER A 128 18.28 9.01 -7.76
N GLN A 129 19.49 9.19 -7.22
CA GLN A 129 19.80 10.27 -6.29
C GLN A 129 19.68 11.65 -6.91
N THR A 130 20.19 11.83 -8.12
CA THR A 130 20.17 13.13 -8.82
C THR A 130 18.74 13.45 -9.23
N THR A 131 18.06 12.52 -9.91
CA THR A 131 16.66 12.66 -10.33
C THR A 131 15.74 13.04 -9.17
N LEU A 132 15.80 12.34 -8.04
CA LEU A 132 14.91 12.65 -6.91
C LEU A 132 15.26 13.98 -6.22
N ARG A 133 16.53 14.36 -6.15
CA ARG A 133 16.93 15.66 -5.59
C ARG A 133 16.46 16.82 -6.45
N ASP A 134 16.44 16.65 -7.77
CA ASP A 134 16.04 17.69 -8.70
C ASP A 134 14.51 17.84 -8.76
N ILE A 135 13.77 16.75 -8.60
CA ILE A 135 12.32 16.72 -8.83
C ILE A 135 11.50 16.97 -7.56
N LEU A 136 11.91 16.39 -6.43
CA LEU A 136 11.10 16.44 -5.21
C LEU A 136 10.83 17.86 -4.68
N PRO A 137 11.79 18.82 -4.66
CA PRO A 137 11.55 20.13 -4.09
C PRO A 137 10.31 20.84 -4.68
N GLU A 138 10.15 20.79 -6.01
CA GLU A 138 8.99 21.39 -6.69
C GLU A 138 7.68 20.66 -6.35
N LEU A 139 7.68 19.32 -6.28
CA LEU A 139 6.49 18.55 -5.90
C LEU A 139 6.07 18.80 -4.44
N ILE A 140 7.03 19.01 -3.55
CA ILE A 140 6.77 19.31 -2.14
C ILE A 140 6.23 20.73 -1.96
N GLN A 141 6.73 21.72 -2.72
CA GLN A 141 6.15 23.07 -2.74
C GLN A 141 4.67 23.05 -3.15
N GLU A 142 4.31 22.12 -4.03
CA GLU A 142 2.96 21.82 -4.46
C GLU A 142 2.15 20.98 -3.44
N LYS A 143 2.67 20.75 -2.23
CA LYS A 143 2.01 19.99 -1.14
C LYS A 143 1.62 18.56 -1.53
N ILE A 144 2.34 17.95 -2.46
CA ILE A 144 2.11 16.56 -2.83
C ILE A 144 2.66 15.65 -1.72
N VAL A 145 1.85 14.71 -1.26
CA VAL A 145 2.27 13.67 -0.30
C VAL A 145 2.87 12.51 -1.06
N ILE A 146 4.11 12.14 -0.70
CA ILE A 146 4.81 11.04 -1.38
C ILE A 146 4.45 9.71 -0.74
N VAL A 147 3.99 8.74 -1.52
CA VAL A 147 3.69 7.37 -1.10
C VAL A 147 4.78 6.42 -1.60
N SER A 148 5.34 5.60 -0.73
CA SER A 148 6.29 4.56 -1.14
C SER A 148 6.38 3.40 -0.16
N GLY A 149 7.27 2.45 -0.45
CA GLY A 149 7.30 1.14 0.17
C GLY A 149 8.35 0.90 1.24
N LEU A 150 9.09 1.92 1.69
CA LEU A 150 10.19 1.79 2.66
C LEU A 150 11.28 0.75 2.33
N ALA A 151 11.33 0.23 1.09
CA ALA A 151 12.39 -0.66 0.63
C ALA A 151 13.73 0.09 0.49
N THR A 152 14.85 -0.62 0.31
CA THR A 152 16.11 0.03 -0.06
C THR A 152 15.99 0.74 -1.41
N GLY A 153 16.95 1.63 -1.71
CA GLY A 153 17.01 2.32 -3.00
C GLY A 153 15.98 3.44 -3.08
N VAL A 154 15.24 3.49 -4.19
CA VAL A 154 14.32 4.58 -4.54
C VAL A 154 13.28 4.83 -3.45
N ASP A 155 12.69 3.79 -2.87
CA ASP A 155 11.64 3.95 -1.85
C ASP A 155 12.15 4.73 -0.62
N SER A 156 13.19 4.23 0.04
CA SER A 156 13.78 4.91 1.21
C SER A 156 14.34 6.29 0.87
N LEU A 157 14.95 6.43 -0.30
CA LEU A 157 15.51 7.71 -0.76
C LEU A 157 14.42 8.76 -0.98
N SER A 158 13.27 8.37 -1.55
CA SER A 158 12.12 9.25 -1.77
C SER A 158 11.58 9.77 -0.45
N HIS A 159 11.39 8.89 0.55
CA HIS A 159 10.97 9.28 1.89
C HIS A 159 11.98 10.24 2.55
N GLN A 160 13.27 9.90 2.52
CA GLN A 160 14.32 10.71 3.15
C GLN A 160 14.41 12.12 2.56
N LEU A 161 14.37 12.23 1.22
CA LEU A 161 14.43 13.52 0.54
C LEU A 161 13.15 14.33 0.78
N THR A 162 11.98 13.69 0.74
CA THR A 162 10.70 14.35 1.05
C THR A 162 10.73 14.98 2.44
N LEU A 163 11.16 14.21 3.46
CA LEU A 163 11.29 14.68 4.83
C LEU A 163 12.30 15.83 4.96
N ARG A 164 13.42 15.75 4.22
CA ARG A 164 14.45 16.80 4.22
C ARG A 164 13.94 18.11 3.65
N GLU A 165 13.11 18.05 2.61
CA GLU A 165 12.47 19.22 2.00
C GLU A 165 11.26 19.74 2.80
N GLY A 166 10.96 19.13 3.96
CA GLY A 166 9.83 19.53 4.81
C GLY A 166 8.46 19.08 4.29
N GLY A 167 8.44 18.12 3.37
CA GLY A 167 7.22 17.52 2.84
C GLY A 167 6.73 16.32 3.65
N HIS A 168 5.53 15.85 3.30
CA HIS A 168 4.89 14.72 3.97
C HIS A 168 4.96 13.43 3.17
N THR A 169 5.00 12.29 3.87
CA THR A 169 5.16 11.00 3.20
C THR A 169 4.47 9.84 3.90
N ILE A 170 3.98 8.87 3.11
CA ILE A 170 3.28 7.68 3.60
C ILE A 170 4.09 6.44 3.22
N GLY A 171 4.50 5.67 4.22
CA GLY A 171 5.19 4.40 4.03
C GLY A 171 4.21 3.24 4.13
N VAL A 172 4.01 2.47 3.07
CA VAL A 172 3.25 1.21 3.15
C VAL A 172 4.26 0.09 3.35
N ILE A 173 4.14 -0.80 4.34
CA ILE A 173 5.12 -1.89 4.60
C ILE A 173 4.52 -3.29 4.39
N ALA A 174 5.41 -4.29 4.29
CA ALA A 174 5.05 -5.70 4.01
C ALA A 174 5.26 -6.63 5.23
N THR A 175 5.30 -6.05 6.43
CA THR A 175 5.51 -6.71 7.72
C THR A 175 4.50 -6.20 8.74
N GLY A 176 4.36 -6.86 9.89
CA GLY A 176 3.73 -6.25 11.05
C GLY A 176 4.39 -4.91 11.41
N LEU A 177 3.61 -3.97 11.95
CA LEU A 177 4.09 -2.61 12.29
C LEU A 177 5.20 -2.58 13.35
N ASN A 178 5.30 -3.64 14.15
CA ASN A 178 6.36 -3.83 15.14
C ASN A 178 7.65 -4.43 14.56
N LEU A 179 7.69 -4.71 13.26
CA LEU A 179 8.85 -5.22 12.54
C LEU A 179 9.27 -4.23 11.45
N SER A 180 10.55 -4.27 11.08
CA SER A 180 11.09 -3.47 9.99
C SER A 180 11.87 -4.34 9.02
N TYR A 181 11.55 -4.22 7.74
CA TYR A 181 12.31 -4.84 6.66
C TYR A 181 12.41 -3.87 5.47
N PRO A 182 13.62 -3.64 4.94
CA PRO A 182 14.91 -4.16 5.41
C PRO A 182 15.32 -3.52 6.75
N ALA A 183 16.23 -4.17 7.49
CA ALA A 183 16.71 -3.66 8.78
C ALA A 183 17.34 -2.26 8.67
N SER A 184 17.94 -1.93 7.53
CA SER A 184 18.48 -0.60 7.24
C SER A 184 17.42 0.52 7.25
N SER A 185 16.15 0.19 7.00
CA SER A 185 15.04 1.14 7.00
C SER A 185 14.42 1.34 8.39
N GLN A 186 14.88 0.63 9.42
CA GLN A 186 14.28 0.65 10.76
C GLN A 186 14.17 2.06 11.35
N ARG A 187 15.26 2.84 11.30
CA ARG A 187 15.27 4.22 11.84
C ARG A 187 14.30 5.13 11.08
N LEU A 188 14.24 4.99 9.76
CA LEU A 188 13.34 5.76 8.91
C LEU A 188 11.87 5.41 9.20
N GLN A 189 11.55 4.12 9.27
CA GLN A 189 10.21 3.66 9.62
C GLN A 189 9.78 4.14 11.01
N GLN A 190 10.66 4.07 12.02
CA GLN A 190 10.37 4.56 13.37
C GLN A 190 10.12 6.08 13.40
N TYR A 191 10.90 6.85 12.64
CA TYR A 191 10.69 8.28 12.50
C TYR A 191 9.33 8.56 11.84
N MET A 192 9.04 7.91 10.71
CA MET A 192 7.77 8.08 9.99
C MET A 192 6.56 7.64 10.82
N ALA A 193 6.68 6.56 11.61
CA ALA A 193 5.60 6.10 12.48
C ALA A 193 5.23 7.13 13.57
N LYS A 194 6.14 8.06 13.91
CA LYS A 194 5.93 9.11 14.89
C LYS A 194 5.51 10.45 14.28
N HIS A 195 6.04 10.79 13.11
CA HIS A 195 5.92 12.12 12.51
C HIS A 195 5.09 12.15 11.23
N GLU A 196 4.95 11.02 10.56
CA GLU A 196 4.28 10.86 9.27
C GLU A 196 3.22 9.74 9.37
N LEU A 197 3.07 8.90 8.35
CA LEU A 197 2.17 7.76 8.37
C LEU A 197 2.86 6.49 7.86
N VAL A 198 2.73 5.40 8.61
CA VAL A 198 3.12 4.05 8.19
C VAL A 198 1.89 3.14 8.19
N LEU A 199 1.65 2.47 7.08
CA LEU A 199 0.51 1.57 6.86
C LEU A 199 0.99 0.13 6.67
N SER A 200 0.23 -0.83 7.18
CA SER A 200 0.45 -2.25 6.91
C SER A 200 -0.86 -3.01 6.85
N GLU A 201 -0.97 -3.96 5.94
CA GLU A 201 -2.06 -4.95 5.97
C GLU A 201 -1.73 -6.14 6.87
N TYR A 202 -0.49 -6.27 7.32
CA TYR A 202 -0.02 -7.46 8.01
C TYR A 202 -0.16 -7.29 9.54
N PRO A 203 -0.71 -8.30 10.24
CA PRO A 203 -0.81 -8.29 11.70
C PRO A 203 0.55 -8.10 12.39
N LEU A 204 0.53 -7.78 13.67
CA LEU A 204 1.73 -7.79 14.51
C LEU A 204 2.48 -9.12 14.36
N ASP A 205 3.81 -9.06 14.44
CA ASP A 205 4.72 -10.20 14.35
C ASP A 205 4.76 -10.92 12.98
N GLU A 206 3.94 -10.51 12.00
CA GLU A 206 3.97 -11.12 10.67
C GLU A 206 5.26 -10.72 9.94
N VAL A 207 6.11 -11.72 9.70
CA VAL A 207 7.36 -11.56 8.96
C VAL A 207 7.09 -11.37 7.46
N GLY A 208 7.86 -10.48 6.82
CA GLY A 208 7.70 -10.17 5.41
C GLY A 208 8.11 -11.33 4.51
N LYS A 209 7.12 -12.06 3.98
CA LYS A 209 7.33 -13.13 2.98
C LYS A 209 7.51 -12.50 1.59
N LYS A 210 8.18 -13.21 0.68
CA LYS A 210 8.44 -12.70 -0.68
C LYS A 210 7.17 -12.18 -1.39
N TYR A 211 6.06 -12.90 -1.24
CA TYR A 211 4.79 -12.51 -1.87
C TYR A 211 4.14 -11.30 -1.19
N HIS A 212 4.40 -11.04 0.10
CA HIS A 212 3.88 -9.86 0.79
C HIS A 212 4.35 -8.55 0.14
N PHE A 213 5.61 -8.51 -0.32
CA PHE A 213 6.15 -7.34 -1.00
C PHE A 213 5.48 -7.06 -2.34
N VAL A 214 5.00 -8.11 -3.02
CA VAL A 214 4.23 -7.97 -4.27
C VAL A 214 2.79 -7.57 -3.96
N GLU A 215 2.15 -8.22 -2.99
CA GLU A 215 0.79 -7.91 -2.55
C GLU A 215 0.66 -6.48 -2.03
N ARG A 216 1.62 -6.01 -1.22
CA ARG A 216 1.65 -4.65 -0.66
C ARG A 216 1.60 -3.57 -1.73
N ASN A 217 2.20 -3.80 -2.90
CA ASN A 217 2.27 -2.79 -3.96
C ASN A 217 0.89 -2.38 -4.50
N ARG A 218 -0.15 -3.21 -4.37
CA ARG A 218 -1.51 -2.81 -4.72
C ARG A 218 -2.04 -1.68 -3.83
N ILE A 219 -1.59 -1.61 -2.58
CA ILE A 219 -1.98 -0.56 -1.64
C ILE A 219 -1.28 0.75 -2.03
N ILE A 220 0.01 0.69 -2.38
CA ILE A 220 0.76 1.85 -2.91
C ILE A 220 0.05 2.41 -4.15
N ALA A 221 -0.18 1.56 -5.16
CA ALA A 221 -0.85 1.96 -6.40
C ALA A 221 -2.31 2.38 -6.18
N GLY A 222 -3.02 1.79 -5.22
CA GLY A 222 -4.42 2.11 -4.92
C GLY A 222 -4.59 3.42 -4.15
N LEU A 223 -3.62 3.80 -3.32
CA LEU A 223 -3.63 5.06 -2.56
C LEU A 223 -3.35 6.29 -3.43
N SER A 224 -2.60 6.13 -4.53
CA SER A 224 -2.11 7.25 -5.32
C SER A 224 -2.93 7.50 -6.57
N GLN A 225 -3.07 8.78 -6.93
CA GLN A 225 -3.66 9.18 -8.20
C GLN A 225 -2.71 8.91 -9.37
N ALA A 226 -1.40 8.99 -9.11
CA ALA A 226 -0.35 8.80 -10.09
C ALA A 226 0.82 8.01 -9.51
N THR A 227 1.53 7.27 -10.36
CA THR A 227 2.74 6.51 -10.01
C THR A 227 3.88 6.89 -10.93
N VAL A 228 5.01 7.31 -10.35
CA VAL A 228 6.25 7.61 -11.06
C VAL A 228 7.28 6.52 -10.79
N VAL A 229 7.86 5.97 -11.86
CA VAL A 229 8.92 4.97 -11.80
C VAL A 229 10.27 5.62 -12.11
N VAL A 230 11.17 5.64 -11.12
CA VAL A 230 12.50 6.29 -11.25
C VAL A 230 13.50 5.43 -12.00
N GLN A 231 13.64 4.17 -11.58
CA GLN A 231 14.46 3.17 -12.26
C GLN A 231 13.84 1.80 -12.05
N ALA A 232 13.86 0.96 -13.08
CA ALA A 232 13.29 -0.38 -13.05
C ALA A 232 13.98 -1.28 -14.07
N ARG A 233 14.41 -2.47 -13.63
CA ARG A 233 14.74 -3.56 -14.56
C ARG A 233 13.47 -4.13 -15.19
N GLN A 234 13.61 -4.80 -16.32
CA GLN A 234 12.59 -5.69 -16.85
C GLN A 234 12.16 -6.72 -15.77
N LYS A 235 10.86 -6.97 -15.64
CA LYS A 235 10.25 -7.87 -14.62
C LYS A 235 10.54 -7.46 -13.15
N SER A 236 10.85 -6.20 -12.87
CA SER A 236 11.03 -5.72 -11.49
C SER A 236 9.71 -5.51 -10.75
N GLY A 237 9.76 -5.49 -9.42
CA GLY A 237 8.59 -5.25 -8.58
C GLY A 237 7.94 -3.87 -8.80
N SER A 238 8.72 -2.86 -9.20
CA SER A 238 8.24 -1.51 -9.50
C SER A 238 7.36 -1.48 -10.76
N LEU A 239 7.66 -2.34 -11.75
CA LEU A 239 6.78 -2.53 -12.91
C LEU A 239 5.45 -3.20 -12.53
N ILE A 240 5.45 -4.06 -11.50
CA ILE A 240 4.20 -4.62 -10.98
C ILE A 240 3.34 -3.49 -10.40
N THR A 241 3.93 -2.57 -9.63
CA THR A 241 3.21 -1.40 -9.11
C THR A 241 2.67 -0.51 -10.22
N ALA A 242 3.47 -0.22 -11.26
CA ALA A 242 3.02 0.55 -12.41
C ALA A 242 1.84 -0.11 -13.14
N ASN A 243 1.89 -1.43 -13.36
CA ASN A 243 0.78 -2.15 -13.97
C ASN A 243 -0.48 -2.14 -13.09
N LEU A 244 -0.34 -2.25 -11.76
CA LEU A 244 -1.46 -2.15 -10.83
C LEU A 244 -2.06 -0.73 -10.85
N ALA A 245 -1.24 0.31 -10.99
CA ALA A 245 -1.70 1.69 -11.15
C ALA A 245 -2.54 1.84 -12.43
N LEU A 246 -2.05 1.35 -13.58
CA LEU A 246 -2.82 1.34 -14.84
C LEU A 246 -4.15 0.58 -14.70
N GLN A 247 -4.15 -0.59 -14.06
CA GLN A 247 -5.36 -1.38 -13.82
C GLN A 247 -6.39 -0.66 -12.93
N ASN A 248 -5.93 0.24 -12.07
CA ASN A 248 -6.76 1.09 -11.23
C ASN A 248 -7.12 2.43 -11.90
N ASN A 249 -6.88 2.58 -13.22
CA ASN A 249 -7.06 3.82 -13.97
C ASN A 249 -6.32 5.01 -13.32
N ARG A 250 -5.05 4.79 -12.95
CA ARG A 250 -4.15 5.80 -12.39
C ARG A 250 -3.09 6.17 -13.42
N GLU A 251 -2.61 7.40 -13.35
CA GLU A 251 -1.54 7.87 -14.23
C GLU A 251 -0.24 7.15 -13.94
N VAL A 252 0.48 6.78 -15.00
CA VAL A 252 1.79 6.16 -14.91
C VAL A 252 2.80 6.94 -15.71
N MET A 253 3.89 7.24 -15.02
CA MET A 253 4.99 8.05 -15.48
C MET A 253 6.29 7.30 -15.23
N ALA A 254 7.29 7.55 -16.07
CA ALA A 254 8.61 6.98 -15.86
C ALA A 254 9.71 7.93 -16.31
N PHE A 255 10.82 7.88 -15.59
CA PHE A 255 12.02 8.61 -15.99
C PHE A 255 12.76 7.83 -17.10
N PRO A 256 13.06 8.45 -18.24
CA PRO A 256 13.82 7.80 -19.30
C PRO A 256 15.29 7.66 -18.89
N GLY A 257 15.92 6.58 -19.34
CA GLY A 257 17.34 6.38 -19.11
C GLY A 257 18.03 5.75 -20.32
N ARG A 258 19.35 5.57 -20.20
CA ARG A 258 20.16 5.05 -21.30
C ARG A 258 19.69 3.64 -21.70
N ILE A 259 19.67 3.36 -23.01
CA ILE A 259 19.24 2.06 -23.53
C ILE A 259 20.16 0.89 -23.11
N ASP A 260 21.40 1.19 -22.75
CA ASP A 260 22.40 0.22 -22.30
C ASP A 260 22.45 0.06 -20.78
N ASP A 261 21.67 0.84 -20.03
CA ASP A 261 21.54 0.70 -18.58
C ASP A 261 20.41 -0.31 -18.23
N PRO A 262 20.72 -1.46 -17.62
CA PRO A 262 19.72 -2.44 -17.21
C PRO A 262 18.65 -1.87 -16.28
N LEU A 263 18.99 -0.87 -15.45
CA LEU A 263 18.04 -0.21 -14.54
C LEU A 263 17.08 0.75 -15.25
N SER A 264 17.32 1.04 -16.53
CA SER A 264 16.47 1.92 -17.34
C SER A 264 15.53 1.15 -18.26
N THR A 265 15.80 -0.15 -18.49
CA THR A 265 15.03 -1.00 -19.43
C THR A 265 13.52 -1.02 -19.16
N GLY A 266 13.11 -1.17 -17.90
CA GLY A 266 11.70 -1.22 -17.52
C GLY A 266 11.01 0.14 -17.67
N CYS A 267 11.70 1.24 -17.33
CA CYS A 267 11.16 2.59 -17.49
C CYS A 267 10.96 2.92 -18.97
N ASN A 268 11.95 2.63 -19.80
CA ASN A 268 11.85 2.83 -21.24
C ASN A 268 10.75 1.97 -21.87
N GLN A 269 10.51 0.74 -21.37
CA GLN A 269 9.39 -0.10 -21.80
C GLN A 269 8.03 0.47 -21.40
N LEU A 270 7.89 1.03 -20.20
CA LEU A 270 6.67 1.73 -19.79
C LEU A 270 6.38 2.91 -20.72
N ILE A 271 7.41 3.71 -21.03
CA ILE A 271 7.29 4.86 -21.93
C ILE A 271 6.87 4.41 -23.33
N GLN A 272 7.50 3.35 -23.87
CA GLN A 272 7.09 2.76 -25.14
C GLN A 272 5.65 2.23 -25.13
N ALA A 273 5.17 1.76 -23.99
CA ALA A 273 3.79 1.29 -23.80
C ALA A 273 2.77 2.43 -23.57
N GLY A 274 3.21 3.69 -23.56
CA GLY A 274 2.35 4.86 -23.46
C GLY A 274 2.43 5.63 -22.13
N ALA A 275 3.27 5.20 -21.18
CA ALA A 275 3.52 6.00 -19.98
C ALA A 275 4.19 7.33 -20.33
N LYS A 276 3.82 8.41 -19.63
CA LYS A 276 4.44 9.72 -19.83
C LYS A 276 5.91 9.68 -19.41
N ALA A 277 6.80 10.13 -20.31
CA ALA A 277 8.20 10.35 -19.98
C ALA A 277 8.34 11.60 -19.12
N VAL A 278 9.00 11.46 -17.96
CA VAL A 278 9.25 12.57 -17.03
C VAL A 278 10.69 13.04 -17.19
N LEU A 279 10.85 14.33 -17.48
CA LEU A 279 12.15 15.00 -17.55
C LEU A 279 12.31 16.03 -16.43
N THR A 280 11.19 16.60 -15.97
CA THR A 280 11.11 17.65 -14.96
C THR A 280 9.91 17.43 -14.04
N ALA A 281 9.87 18.12 -12.89
CA ALA A 281 8.73 18.03 -11.98
C ALA A 281 7.43 18.52 -12.64
N LYS A 282 7.55 19.51 -13.52
CA LYS A 282 6.44 20.05 -14.32
C LYS A 282 5.73 18.97 -15.14
N ASP A 283 6.45 18.00 -15.71
CA ASP A 283 5.82 16.90 -16.46
C ASP A 283 4.87 16.08 -15.58
N ILE A 284 5.21 15.92 -14.30
CA ILE A 284 4.35 15.23 -13.32
C ILE A 284 3.14 16.10 -12.96
N LEU A 285 3.36 17.39 -12.74
CA LEU A 285 2.30 18.33 -12.34
C LEU A 285 1.26 18.55 -13.45
N GLU A 286 1.66 18.50 -14.72
CA GLU A 286 0.76 18.62 -15.87
C GLU A 286 -0.11 17.38 -16.07
N GLU A 287 0.46 16.19 -15.90
CA GLU A 287 -0.28 14.92 -16.01
C GLU A 287 -1.23 14.71 -14.83
N TYR A 288 -0.88 15.30 -13.69
CA TYR A 288 -1.60 15.15 -12.44
C TYR A 288 -1.98 16.50 -11.80
N PRO A 289 -2.93 17.24 -12.41
CA PRO A 289 -3.36 18.53 -11.90
C PRO A 289 -4.12 18.39 -10.56
N PRO A 290 -4.20 19.46 -9.75
CA PRO A 290 -5.02 19.47 -8.55
C PRO A 290 -6.47 19.10 -8.89
N ARG A 291 -7.11 18.28 -8.05
CA ARG A 291 -8.55 18.04 -8.19
C ARG A 291 -9.27 19.39 -8.15
N GLN A 292 -9.96 19.73 -9.23
CA GLN A 292 -10.89 20.86 -9.19
C GLN A 292 -11.99 20.48 -8.19
N VAL A 293 -12.05 21.22 -7.09
CA VAL A 293 -13.18 21.13 -6.17
C VAL A 293 -14.37 21.71 -6.95
N VAL A 294 -15.24 20.84 -7.44
CA VAL A 294 -16.54 21.21 -8.00
C VAL A 294 -17.52 21.38 -6.85
#